data_AF-A0A7L0U404-F1
#
_entry.id   AF-A0A7L0U404-F1
#
_cell.length_a   1.000
_cell.length_b   1.000
_cell.length_c   1.000
_cell.angle_alpha   90.00
_cell.angle_beta   90.00
_cell.angle_gamma   90.00
#
_symmetry.space_group_name_H-M   'P 1'
#
loop_
_entity.id
_entity.type
_entity.pdbx_description
1 polymer ?
#
loop_
_entity_poly.entity_id
_entity_poly.type
_entity_poly.pdbx_seq_one_letter_code
_entity_poly.pdbx_strand_id
1 'polypeptide(L)'
;MAVLFSRIKGILCLLFLPCFCSGQSAPPLLRFSIFLDPSNMVYLRWDHDEQELMTFELQVHTPGWVAFGFSPHGELPGSDIVIGGIFPNGSIYFSVS
;
A
#
# COMPACT_ATOMS: atom_id res chain seq x y z
N MET A 1 7.05 -64.76 -19.05
CA MET A 1 8.30 -65.45 -18.67
C MET A 1 9.48 -64.55 -18.97
N ALA A 2 9.93 -63.78 -17.97
CA ALA A 2 11.31 -63.30 -17.80
C ALA A 2 11.38 -62.67 -16.40
N VAL A 3 12.26 -63.23 -15.58
CA VAL A 3 12.61 -62.84 -14.20
C VAL A 3 13.64 -61.68 -14.31
N LEU A 4 13.82 -60.70 -13.41
CA LEU A 4 14.45 -60.81 -12.10
C LEU A 4 14.92 -59.40 -11.60
N PHE A 5 14.75 -59.16 -10.29
CA PHE A 5 15.42 -58.24 -9.33
C PHE A 5 16.01 -56.87 -9.74
N SER A 6 15.71 -55.84 -8.94
CA SER A 6 16.71 -55.27 -8.01
C SER A 6 16.07 -54.34 -6.96
N ARG A 7 16.42 -54.58 -5.68
CA ARG A 7 16.09 -53.74 -4.53
C ARG A 7 17.22 -52.73 -4.29
N ILE A 8 16.92 -51.43 -4.19
CA ILE A 8 17.68 -50.44 -3.40
C ILE A 8 16.65 -49.39 -2.92
N LYS A 9 16.18 -49.42 -1.67
CA LYS A 9 16.69 -48.62 -0.52
C LYS A 9 17.00 -47.17 -0.88
N GLY A 10 15.96 -46.33 -0.84
CA GLY A 10 16.10 -44.88 -0.77
C GLY A 10 14.89 -44.31 -0.06
N ILE A 11 14.97 -44.16 1.27
CA ILE A 11 14.07 -43.27 2.00
C ILE A 11 14.41 -41.86 1.50
N LEU A 12 13.61 -41.36 0.56
CA LEU A 12 13.60 -39.95 0.21
C LEU A 12 12.37 -39.35 0.89
N CYS A 13 12.56 -38.92 2.14
CA CYS A 13 11.56 -38.16 2.87
C CYS A 13 11.56 -36.74 2.27
N LEU A 14 10.82 -36.55 1.17
CA LEU A 14 10.48 -35.24 0.63
C LEU A 14 9.56 -34.57 1.65
N LEU A 15 10.14 -33.80 2.58
CA LEU A 15 9.41 -32.84 3.37
C LEU A 15 8.88 -31.75 2.42
N PHE A 16 7.69 -31.98 1.87
CA PHE A 16 6.88 -30.91 1.30
C PHE A 16 6.48 -29.99 2.46
N LEU A 17 7.32 -29.00 2.79
CA LEU A 17 6.84 -27.83 3.49
C LEU A 17 5.99 -27.05 2.49
N PRO A 18 4.65 -26.94 2.66
CA PRO A 18 3.89 -25.96 1.92
C PRO A 18 4.41 -24.59 2.37
N CYS A 19 5.17 -23.93 1.50
CA CYS A 19 5.42 -22.51 1.64
C CYS A 19 4.05 -21.85 1.48
N PHE A 20 3.40 -21.53 2.61
CA PHE A 20 2.26 -20.62 2.61
C PHE A 20 2.82 -19.25 2.24
N CYS A 21 2.99 -19.02 0.94
CA CYS A 21 3.07 -17.69 0.40
C CYS A 21 1.71 -17.06 0.67
N SER A 22 1.58 -16.32 1.77
CA SER A 22 0.45 -15.41 1.96
C SER A 22 0.45 -14.48 0.75
N GLY A 23 -0.44 -14.73 -0.21
CA GLY A 23 -0.62 -13.87 -1.37
C GLY A 23 -1.14 -12.54 -0.87
N GLN A 24 -0.24 -11.56 -0.70
CA GLN A 24 -0.66 -10.20 -0.44
C GLN A 24 -1.35 -9.72 -1.72
N SER A 25 -2.65 -9.42 -1.62
CA SER A 25 -3.36 -8.76 -2.71
C SER A 25 -2.56 -7.52 -3.08
N ALA A 26 -2.24 -7.36 -4.37
CA ALA A 26 -1.61 -6.15 -4.85
C ALA A 26 -2.42 -4.93 -4.36
N PRO A 27 -1.76 -3.82 -3.98
CA PRO A 27 -2.48 -2.61 -3.61
C PRO A 27 -3.53 -2.28 -4.67
N PRO A 28 -4.72 -1.81 -4.28
CA PRO A 28 -5.75 -1.40 -5.24
C PRO A 28 -5.14 -0.47 -6.29
N LEU A 29 -5.39 -0.76 -7.57
CA LEU A 29 -4.94 0.12 -8.64
C LEU A 29 -5.77 1.40 -8.56
N LEU A 30 -5.16 2.51 -8.13
CA LEU A 30 -5.82 3.82 -8.13
C LEU A 30 -5.86 4.38 -9.56
N ARG A 31 -7.08 4.49 -10.12
CA ARG A 31 -7.33 4.87 -11.52
C ARG A 31 -7.10 6.34 -11.82
N PHE A 32 -7.30 7.23 -10.85
CA PHE A 32 -7.19 8.67 -11.05
C PHE A 32 -5.93 9.21 -10.41
N SER A 33 -5.31 10.21 -11.05
CA SER A 33 -4.16 10.90 -10.49
C SER A 33 -3.96 12.31 -11.03
N ILE A 34 -3.28 13.15 -10.25
CA ILE A 34 -2.94 14.52 -10.60
C ILE A 34 -1.72 15.00 -9.79
N PHE A 35 -0.92 15.90 -10.36
CA PHE A 35 0.03 16.72 -9.59
C PHE A 35 -0.68 17.98 -9.09
N LEU A 36 -0.63 18.23 -7.79
CA LEU A 36 -1.30 19.38 -7.16
C LEU A 36 -0.46 20.66 -7.18
N ASP A 37 0.79 20.58 -7.62
CA ASP A 37 1.74 21.67 -7.67
C ASP A 37 2.46 21.75 -9.03
N PRO A 38 2.87 22.96 -9.49
CA PRO A 38 3.59 23.11 -10.76
C PRO A 38 4.96 22.41 -10.80
N SER A 39 5.55 22.12 -9.65
CA SER A 39 6.86 21.46 -9.53
C SER A 39 6.77 19.92 -9.52
N ASN A 40 5.57 19.34 -9.62
CA ASN A 40 5.32 17.90 -9.59
C ASN A 40 5.88 17.20 -8.34
N MET A 41 5.86 17.87 -7.18
CA MET A 41 6.33 17.32 -5.90
C MET A 41 5.20 16.78 -5.01
N VAL A 42 3.95 17.05 -5.36
CA VAL A 42 2.74 16.68 -4.64
C VAL A 42 1.86 15.85 -5.60
N TYR A 43 2.03 14.54 -5.56
CA TYR A 43 1.31 13.61 -6.44
C TYR A 43 0.16 12.96 -5.69
N LEU A 44 -1.06 13.25 -6.14
CA LEU A 44 -2.28 12.67 -5.61
C LEU A 44 -2.77 11.57 -6.54
N ARG A 45 -3.11 10.42 -5.97
CA ARG A 45 -3.83 9.34 -6.65
C ARG A 45 -5.08 9.02 -5.85
N TRP A 46 -6.15 8.66 -6.53
CA TRP A 46 -7.37 8.24 -5.85
C TRP A 46 -8.20 7.28 -6.68
N ASP A 47 -9.12 6.62 -5.98
CA ASP A 47 -10.17 5.82 -6.57
C ASP A 47 -11.37 5.72 -5.63
N HIS A 48 -12.44 5.11 -6.09
CA HIS A 48 -13.58 4.73 -5.27
C HIS A 48 -14.03 3.30 -5.61
N ASP A 49 -14.59 2.60 -4.63
CA ASP A 49 -15.23 1.31 -4.85
C ASP A 49 -16.71 1.45 -5.27
N GLU A 50 -17.42 0.32 -5.34
CA GLU A 50 -18.85 0.25 -5.68
C GLU A 50 -19.75 0.81 -4.57
N GLN A 51 -19.21 0.94 -3.36
CA GLN A 51 -19.86 1.47 -2.17
C GLN A 51 -19.57 2.96 -1.97
N GLU A 52 -18.96 3.62 -2.96
CA GLU A 52 -18.57 5.03 -2.94
C GLU A 52 -17.51 5.37 -1.86
N LEU A 53 -16.79 4.37 -1.34
CA LEU A 53 -15.67 4.62 -0.45
C LEU A 53 -14.47 5.11 -1.25
N MET A 54 -14.06 6.35 -1.01
CA MET A 54 -12.88 6.93 -1.66
C MET A 54 -11.59 6.52 -0.95
N THR A 55 -10.62 6.05 -1.73
CA THR A 55 -9.25 5.79 -1.30
C THR A 55 -8.32 6.82 -1.92
N PHE A 56 -7.49 7.46 -1.09
CA PHE A 56 -6.51 8.44 -1.53
C PHE A 56 -5.10 7.97 -1.17
N GLU A 57 -4.17 8.22 -2.07
CA GLU A 57 -2.74 8.08 -1.85
C GLU A 57 -2.07 9.40 -2.22
N LEU A 58 -1.48 10.07 -1.23
CA LEU A 58 -0.76 11.31 -1.42
C LEU A 58 0.73 11.07 -1.22
N GLN A 59 1.52 11.33 -2.26
CA GLN A 59 2.97 11.28 -2.23
C GLN A 59 3.54 12.68 -2.26
N VAL A 60 4.28 13.07 -1.22
CA VAL A 60 4.90 14.39 -1.11
C VAL A 60 6.37 14.27 -0.76
N HIS A 61 7.22 14.99 -1.48
CA HIS A 61 8.62 15.14 -1.12
C HIS A 61 8.80 16.30 -0.12
N THR A 62 8.75 16.01 1.19
CA THR A 62 8.90 17.01 2.26
C THR A 62 9.71 16.46 3.44
N PRO A 63 10.56 17.27 4.10
CA PRO A 63 11.28 16.85 5.31
C PRO A 63 10.42 16.88 6.58
N GLY A 64 9.18 17.37 6.50
CA GLY A 64 8.31 17.61 7.66
C GLY A 64 6.99 16.87 7.58
N TRP A 65 5.92 17.64 7.43
CA TRP A 65 4.55 17.16 7.46
C TRP A 65 3.75 17.65 6.26
N VAL A 66 2.65 16.96 6.01
CA VAL A 66 1.67 17.28 4.99
C VAL A 66 0.28 17.22 5.61
N ALA A 67 -0.58 18.15 5.22
CA ALA A 67 -2.02 18.07 5.47
C ALA A 67 -2.76 17.97 4.14
N PHE A 68 -3.80 17.15 4.12
CA PHE A 68 -4.67 16.94 2.97
C PHE A 68 -6.11 16.88 3.48
N GLY A 69 -7.03 17.47 2.73
CA GLY A 69 -8.41 17.53 3.17
C GLY A 69 -9.34 18.17 2.17
N PHE A 70 -10.60 18.24 2.56
CA PHE A 70 -11.69 18.73 1.75
C PHE A 70 -12.37 19.92 2.41
N SER A 71 -12.72 20.91 1.60
CA SER A 71 -13.56 22.01 2.03
C SER A 71 -14.37 22.54 0.86
N PRO A 72 -15.49 23.24 1.12
CA PRO A 72 -16.33 23.78 0.05
C PRO A 72 -15.61 24.75 -0.89
N HIS A 73 -14.55 25.41 -0.40
CA HIS A 73 -13.87 26.51 -1.10
C HIS A 73 -12.36 26.34 -1.22
N GLY A 74 -11.79 25.22 -0.77
CA GLY A 74 -10.34 24.97 -0.78
C GLY A 74 -9.55 25.65 0.35
N GLU A 75 -10.24 26.32 1.27
CA GLU A 75 -9.68 26.90 2.50
C GLU A 75 -9.29 25.79 3.49
N LEU A 76 -8.42 26.10 4.46
CA LEU A 76 -8.07 25.19 5.57
C LEU A 76 -9.00 25.30 6.79
N PRO A 77 -9.50 26.49 7.19
CA PRO A 77 -10.43 26.58 8.32
C PRO A 77 -11.76 25.89 8.03
N GLY A 78 -12.19 25.03 8.96
CA GLY A 78 -13.47 24.30 8.87
C GLY A 78 -13.45 23.12 7.89
N SER A 79 -12.27 22.66 7.50
CA SER A 79 -12.06 21.56 6.56
C SER A 79 -11.92 20.22 7.28
N ASP A 80 -12.37 19.16 6.64
CA ASP A 80 -12.08 17.79 7.08
C ASP A 80 -10.66 17.44 6.64
N ILE A 81 -9.74 17.27 7.59
CA ILE A 81 -8.31 17.15 7.28
C ILE A 81 -7.69 15.90 7.90
N VAL A 82 -6.74 15.32 7.16
CA VAL A 82 -5.77 14.38 7.67
C VAL A 82 -4.39 15.03 7.65
N ILE A 83 -3.60 14.79 8.70
CA ILE A 83 -2.24 15.32 8.85
C ILE A 83 -1.32 14.14 9.07
N GLY A 84 -0.23 14.07 8.30
CA GLY A 84 0.79 13.05 8.45
C GLY A 84 2.19 13.62 8.29
N GLY A 85 3.16 12.98 8.92
CA GLY A 85 4.55 13.41 8.82
C GLY A 85 5.52 12.53 9.57
N ILE A 86 6.78 12.98 9.60
CA ILE A 86 7.88 12.32 10.31
C ILE A 86 8.38 13.28 11.39
N PHE A 87 8.45 12.80 12.62
CA PHE A 87 9.06 13.52 13.74
C PHE A 87 10.58 13.59 13.59
N PRO A 88 11.28 14.54 14.25
CA PRO A 88 12.74 14.64 14.17
C PRO A 88 13.50 13.37 14.57
N ASN A 89 12.90 12.49 15.39
CA ASN A 89 13.46 11.21 15.80
C ASN A 89 13.22 10.07 14.78
N GLY A 90 12.61 10.36 13.63
CA GLY A 90 12.29 9.39 12.57
C GLY A 90 10.96 8.64 12.75
N SER A 91 10.21 8.85 13.84
CA SER A 91 8.90 8.22 14.02
C SER A 91 7.81 8.89 13.18
N ILE A 92 6.86 8.11 12.69
CA ILE A 92 5.74 8.59 11.86
C ILE A 92 4.58 9.03 12.77
N TYR A 93 3.86 10.07 12.38
CA TYR A 93 2.56 10.38 12.96
C TYR A 93 1.50 10.56 11.89
N PHE A 94 0.26 10.28 12.29
CA PHE A 94 -0.93 10.45 11.48
C PHE A 94 -2.10 10.84 12.39
N SER A 95 -2.84 11.87 12.01
CA SER A 95 -3.97 12.39 12.77
C SER A 95 -5.07 12.87 11.83
N VAL A 96 -6.29 12.93 12.35
CA VAL A 96 -7.46 13.46 11.66
C VAL A 96 -8.06 14.57 12.51
N SER A 97 -8.58 15.62 11.88
CA SER A 97 -9.28 16.72 12.54
C SER A 97 -10.59 17.05 11.87
#